data_AF-A0A101CW03-F1
#
_entry.id   AF-A0A101CW03-F1
#
_cell.length_a   1.000
_cell.length_b   1.000
_cell.length_c   1.000
_cell.angle_alpha   90.00
_cell.angle_beta   90.00
_cell.angle_gamma   90.00
#
_symmetry.space_group_name_H-M   'P 1'
#
loop_
_entity.id
_entity.type
_entity.pdbx_description
1 polymer ?
#
loop_
_entity_poly.entity_id
_entity_poly.type
_entity_poly.pdbx_seq_one_letter_code
_entity_poly.pdbx_strand_id
1 'polypeptide(L)'
;MEKEVHEQYEYARRRLRQKKILYFHFVFFLIASLFLFIANKFFDFGVSDTEPNWCIWAITIWFFIFILHFIKVYITDRFMNKKWEREQIDRLVALQQKRISQLESKINEDSDNKI
;
A
#
# COMPACT_ATOMS: atom_id res chain seq x y z
N MET A 1 10.53 17.32 24.86
CA MET A 1 10.95 15.95 24.54
C MET A 1 9.76 15.00 24.34
N GLU A 2 8.90 14.76 25.32
CA GLU A 2 7.82 13.75 25.18
C GLU A 2 6.78 14.08 24.08
N LYS A 3 6.38 15.35 23.96
CA LYS A 3 5.46 15.82 22.90
C LYS A 3 6.04 15.67 21.49
N GLU A 4 7.33 15.92 21.34
CA GLU A 4 8.02 15.90 20.05
C GLU A 4 8.20 14.47 19.52
N VAL A 5 8.54 13.53 20.41
CA VAL A 5 8.59 12.10 20.08
C VAL A 5 7.20 11.59 19.67
N HIS A 6 6.15 12.03 20.37
CA HIS A 6 4.78 11.68 20.03
C HIS A 6 4.36 12.18 18.64
N GLU A 7 4.72 13.42 18.29
CA GLU A 7 4.44 13.99 16.97
C GLU A 7 5.18 13.28 15.84
N GLN A 8 6.47 12.94 16.03
CA GLN A 8 7.24 12.16 15.06
C GLN A 8 6.61 10.79 14.81
N TYR A 9 6.17 10.11 15.87
CA TYR A 9 5.48 8.84 15.78
C TYR A 9 4.14 8.96 15.01
N GLU A 10 3.31 9.95 15.35
CA GLU A 10 2.03 10.18 14.66
C GLU A 10 2.21 10.57 13.19
N TYR A 11 3.28 11.29 12.85
CA TYR A 11 3.65 11.56 11.46
C TYR A 11 4.03 10.26 10.72
N ALA A 12 4.93 9.45 11.29
CA ALA A 12 5.37 8.18 10.71
C ALA A 12 4.17 7.23 10.48
N ARG A 13 3.27 7.14 11.46
CA ARG A 13 2.04 6.36 11.39
C ARG A 13 1.10 6.81 10.28
N ARG A 14 0.88 8.13 10.13
CA ARG A 14 0.07 8.69 9.03
C ARG A 14 0.65 8.35 7.66
N ARG A 15 1.97 8.48 7.49
CA ARG A 15 2.67 8.13 6.24
C ARG A 15 2.58 6.65 5.92
N LEU A 16 2.67 5.80 6.93
CA LEU A 16 2.50 4.36 6.74
C LEU A 16 1.11 4.02 6.22
N ARG A 17 0.05 4.60 6.80
CA ARG A 17 -1.34 4.39 6.37
C ARG A 17 -1.55 4.79 4.91
N GLN A 18 -0.97 5.90 4.46
CA GLN A 18 -1.03 6.32 3.05
C GLN A 18 -0.42 5.26 2.13
N LYS A 19 0.76 4.72 2.48
CA LYS A 19 1.40 3.64 1.72
C LYS A 19 0.51 2.40 1.67
N LYS A 20 -0.11 2.02 2.80
CA LYS A 20 -1.03 0.86 2.84
C LYS A 20 -2.17 1.00 1.84
N ILE A 21 -2.82 2.16 1.81
CA ILE A 21 -3.94 2.44 0.89
C ILE A 21 -3.47 2.41 -0.57
N LEU A 22 -2.31 3.02 -0.86
CA LEU A 22 -1.75 3.01 -2.21
C LEU A 22 -1.45 1.58 -2.68
N TYR A 23 -0.83 0.75 -1.84
CA TYR A 23 -0.58 -0.66 -2.16
C TYR A 23 -1.87 -1.44 -2.37
N PHE A 24 -2.89 -1.23 -1.53
CA PHE A 24 -4.19 -1.84 -1.72
C PHE A 24 -4.80 -1.45 -3.07
N HIS A 25 -4.78 -0.16 -3.41
CA HIS A 25 -5.29 0.33 -4.68
C HIS A 25 -4.50 -0.23 -5.87
N PHE A 26 -3.17 -0.30 -5.77
CA PHE A 26 -2.30 -0.86 -6.79
C PHE A 26 -2.58 -2.35 -7.04
N VAL A 27 -2.69 -3.15 -5.98
CA VAL A 27 -3.02 -4.57 -6.08
C VAL A 27 -4.42 -4.78 -6.65
N PHE A 28 -5.41 -4.00 -6.17
CA PHE A 28 -6.77 -4.01 -6.72
C PHE A 28 -6.76 -3.69 -8.22
N PHE A 29 -6.04 -2.64 -8.63
CA PHE A 29 -5.95 -2.22 -10.03
C PHE A 29 -5.35 -3.31 -10.92
N LEU A 30 -4.27 -3.99 -10.48
CA LEU A 30 -3.67 -5.08 -11.24
C LEU A 30 -4.64 -6.26 -11.44
N ILE A 31 -5.36 -6.65 -10.38
CA ILE A 31 -6.33 -7.76 -10.45
C ILE A 31 -7.52 -7.36 -11.31
N ALA A 32 -8.04 -6.14 -11.15
CA ALA A 32 -9.13 -5.58 -11.95
C ALA A 32 -8.75 -5.52 -13.44
N SER A 33 -7.53 -5.06 -13.75
CA SER A 33 -7.02 -5.02 -15.12
C SER A 33 -6.90 -6.41 -15.73
N LEU A 34 -6.34 -7.37 -15.00
CA LEU A 34 -6.25 -8.77 -15.44
C LEU A 34 -7.64 -9.38 -15.66
N PHE A 35 -8.59 -9.11 -14.75
CA PHE A 35 -9.97 -9.55 -14.87
C PHE A 35 -10.65 -8.97 -16.11
N LEU A 36 -10.51 -7.67 -16.38
CA LEU A 36 -11.06 -7.03 -17.57
C LEU A 36 -10.44 -7.60 -18.85
N PHE A 37 -9.14 -7.91 -18.84
CA PHE A 37 -8.48 -8.55 -19.97
C PHE A 37 -9.02 -9.95 -20.26
N ILE A 38 -9.19 -10.78 -19.22
CA ILE A 38 -9.79 -12.12 -19.32
C ILE A 38 -11.24 -11.99 -19.79
N ALA A 39 -12.02 -11.11 -19.19
CA ALA A 39 -13.41 -10.86 -19.57
C ALA A 39 -13.50 -10.50 -21.06
N ASN A 40 -12.66 -9.57 -21.55
CA ASN A 40 -12.62 -9.19 -22.96
C ASN A 40 -12.23 -10.35 -23.88
N LYS A 41 -11.21 -11.14 -23.50
CA LYS A 41 -10.73 -12.31 -24.26
C LYS A 41 -11.79 -13.41 -24.36
N PHE A 42 -12.51 -13.70 -23.27
CA PHE A 42 -13.57 -14.70 -23.24
C PHE A 42 -14.86 -14.19 -23.91
N PHE A 43 -15.14 -12.89 -23.84
CA PHE A 43 -16.28 -12.27 -24.52
C PHE A 43 -16.18 -12.33 -26.05
N ASP A 44 -14.98 -12.14 -26.59
CA ASP A 44 -14.76 -12.13 -28.05
C ASP A 44 -14.97 -13.52 -28.70
N PHE A 45 -14.97 -14.60 -27.92
CA PHE A 45 -15.24 -15.96 -28.42
C PHE A 45 -16.73 -16.36 -28.43
N GLY A 46 -17.64 -15.50 -27.94
CA GLY A 46 -19.07 -15.82 -27.76
C GLY A 46 -20.03 -15.12 -28.73
N VAL A 47 -19.56 -14.62 -29.88
CA VAL A 47 -20.40 -13.89 -30.85
C VAL A 47 -21.39 -14.79 -31.62
N SER A 48 -21.24 -16.11 -31.50
CA SER A 48 -22.18 -17.09 -32.05
C SER A 48 -23.00 -17.72 -30.91
N ASP A 49 -24.30 -17.44 -30.93
CA ASP A 49 -25.37 -18.15 -30.21
C ASP A 49 -25.86 -17.56 -28.88
N THR A 50 -26.74 -16.57 -29.03
CA THR A 50 -28.13 -16.62 -28.54
C THR A 50 -28.37 -17.24 -27.15
N GLU A 51 -27.77 -16.68 -26.10
CA GLU A 51 -28.43 -16.34 -24.83
C GLU A 51 -27.37 -15.72 -23.89
N PRO A 52 -27.65 -14.59 -23.21
CA PRO A 52 -26.74 -14.06 -22.22
C PRO A 52 -26.65 -15.08 -21.07
N ASN A 53 -25.56 -15.83 -21.03
CA ASN A 53 -25.20 -16.75 -19.95
C ASN A 53 -24.97 -15.96 -18.65
N TRP A 54 -26.05 -15.45 -18.06
CA TRP A 54 -26.06 -14.63 -16.85
C TRP A 54 -25.41 -15.36 -15.67
N CYS A 55 -25.52 -16.69 -15.63
CA CYS A 55 -24.81 -17.56 -14.68
C CYS A 55 -23.29 -17.40 -14.79
N ILE A 56 -22.73 -17.39 -16.00
CA ILE A 56 -21.28 -17.22 -16.21
C ILE A 56 -20.86 -15.83 -15.73
N TRP A 57 -21.66 -14.79 -15.99
CA TRP A 57 -21.41 -13.45 -15.48
C TRP A 57 -21.44 -13.36 -13.95
N ALA A 58 -22.46 -13.95 -13.34
CA ALA A 58 -22.61 -13.97 -11.89
C ALA A 58 -21.42 -14.70 -11.24
N ILE A 59 -21.07 -15.89 -11.75
CA ILE A 59 -19.92 -16.66 -11.25
C ILE A 59 -18.61 -15.91 -11.46
N THR A 60 -18.43 -15.26 -12.60
CA THR A 60 -17.21 -14.51 -12.95
C THR A 60 -17.03 -13.30 -12.03
N ILE A 61 -18.08 -12.51 -11.80
CA ILE A 61 -18.06 -11.39 -10.83
C ILE A 61 -17.81 -11.92 -9.41
N TRP A 62 -18.47 -13.01 -9.01
CA TRP A 62 -18.31 -13.58 -7.67
C TRP A 62 -16.88 -14.08 -7.43
N PHE A 63 -16.29 -14.73 -8.44
CA PHE A 63 -14.91 -15.18 -8.42
C PHE A 63 -13.93 -14.01 -8.31
N PHE A 64 -14.19 -12.92 -9.04
CA PHE A 64 -13.38 -11.69 -8.94
C PHE A 64 -13.40 -11.10 -7.51
N ILE A 65 -14.60 -10.97 -6.93
CA ILE A 65 -14.76 -10.48 -5.55
C ILE A 65 -14.05 -11.43 -4.56
N PHE A 66 -14.13 -12.74 -4.79
CA PHE A 66 -13.46 -13.74 -3.95
C PHE A 66 -11.93 -13.61 -4.00
N ILE A 67 -11.34 -13.44 -5.19
CA ILE A 67 -9.90 -13.19 -5.34
C ILE A 67 -9.48 -11.92 -4.59
N LEU A 68 -10.24 -10.83 -4.74
CA LEU A 68 -9.97 -9.59 -4.02
C LEU A 68 -10.01 -9.78 -2.50
N HIS A 69 -11.02 -10.49 -1.99
CA HIS A 69 -11.13 -10.79 -0.56
C HIS A 69 -9.96 -11.65 -0.08
N PHE A 70 -9.60 -12.69 -0.84
CA PHE A 70 -8.48 -13.57 -0.53
C PHE A 70 -7.16 -12.79 -0.42
N ILE A 71 -6.84 -11.95 -1.41
CA ILE A 71 -5.60 -11.17 -1.42
C ILE A 71 -5.59 -10.11 -0.31
N LYS A 72 -6.74 -9.49 -0.02
CA LYS A 72 -6.87 -8.55 1.10
C LYS A 72 -6.54 -9.24 2.44
N VAL A 73 -7.19 -10.36 2.73
CA VAL A 73 -7.08 -11.03 4.04
C VAL A 73 -5.77 -11.82 4.18
N TYR A 74 -5.34 -12.55 3.15
CA TYR A 74 -4.17 -13.44 3.25
C TYR A 74 -2.84 -12.77 2.93
N ILE A 75 -2.82 -11.79 2.02
CA ILE A 75 -1.59 -11.10 1.63
C ILE A 75 -1.50 -9.76 2.36
N THR A 76 -2.43 -8.85 2.10
CA THR A 76 -2.35 -7.47 2.61
C THR A 76 -2.36 -7.43 4.14
N ASP A 77 -3.31 -8.09 4.79
CA ASP A 77 -3.44 -8.07 6.26
C ASP A 77 -2.34 -8.88 6.96
N ARG A 78 -1.89 -10.00 6.37
CA ARG A 78 -0.77 -10.80 6.92
C ARG A 78 0.56 -10.07 6.81
N PHE A 79 0.83 -9.48 5.64
CA PHE A 79 2.08 -8.75 5.37
C PHE A 79 2.15 -7.46 6.16
N MET A 80 1.06 -6.69 6.23
CA MET A 80 1.01 -5.42 6.95
C MET A 80 0.46 -5.53 8.37
N ASN A 81 0.83 -6.60 9.07
CA ASN A 81 0.44 -6.82 10.47
C ASN A 81 1.03 -5.74 11.41
N LYS A 82 0.58 -5.72 12.67
CA LYS A 82 1.07 -4.76 13.68
C LYS A 82 2.59 -4.78 13.91
N LYS A 83 3.25 -5.93 13.71
CA LYS A 83 4.70 -6.05 13.88
C LYS A 83 5.43 -5.33 12.74
N TRP A 84 5.00 -5.57 11.50
CA TRP A 84 5.50 -4.84 10.33
C TRP A 84 5.26 -3.34 10.45
N GLU A 85 4.11 -2.91 10.98
CA GLU A 85 3.85 -1.49 11.22
C GLU A 85 4.86 -0.86 12.16
N ARG A 86 5.17 -1.54 13.28
CA ARG A 86 6.14 -1.05 14.25
C ARG A 86 7.54 -0.98 13.66
N GLU A 87 8.00 -2.02 12.98
CA GLU A 87 9.32 -2.03 12.33
C GLU A 87 9.48 -0.86 11.34
N GLN A 88 8.43 -0.53 10.59
CA GLN A 88 8.46 0.58 9.64
C GLN A 88 8.48 1.95 10.34
N ILE A 89 7.73 2.10 11.43
CA ILE A 89 7.72 3.34 12.24
C ILE A 89 9.08 3.53 12.90
N ASP A 90 9.63 2.50 13.54
CA ASP A 90 10.95 2.56 14.20
C ASP A 90 12.04 2.93 13.20
N ARG A 91 11.99 2.35 11.99
CA ARG A 91 12.90 2.71 10.90
C ARG A 91 12.77 4.18 10.48
N LEU A 92 11.54 4.70 10.38
CA LEU A 92 11.26 6.10 10.03
C LEU A 92 11.77 7.06 11.11
N VAL A 93 11.52 6.77 12.39
CA VAL A 93 11.99 7.56 13.52
C VAL A 93 13.52 7.56 13.59
N ALA A 94 14.16 6.40 13.42
CA ALA A 94 15.62 6.31 13.37
C ALA A 94 16.24 7.15 12.23
N LEU A 95 15.59 7.18 11.06
CA LEU A 95 15.99 8.03 9.94
C LEU A 95 15.83 9.52 10.24
N GLN A 96 14.74 9.91 10.92
CA GLN A 96 14.52 11.29 11.35
C GLN A 96 15.59 11.72 12.35
N GLN A 97 15.87 10.91 13.37
CA GLN A 97 16.90 11.21 14.36
C GLN A 97 18.29 11.37 13.73
N LYS A 98 18.65 10.48 12.79
CA LYS A 98 19.92 10.57 12.04
C LYS A 98 19.99 11.84 11.19
N ARG A 99 18.86 12.29 10.64
CA ARG A 99 18.81 13.54 9.87
C ARG A 99 18.96 14.77 10.76
N ILE A 100 18.37 14.76 11.95
CA ILE A 100 18.53 15.83 12.94
C ILE A 100 20.00 15.95 13.34
N SER A 101 20.66 14.85 13.71
CA SER A 101 22.08 14.88 14.09
C SER A 101 23.00 15.37 12.98
N GLN A 102 22.70 15.03 11.72
CA GLN A 102 23.45 15.54 10.55
C GLN A 102 23.21 17.03 10.28
N LEU A 103 22.04 17.55 10.61
CA LEU A 103 21.74 18.97 10.47
C LEU A 103 22.43 19.77 11.59
N GLU A 104 22.42 19.26 12.81
CA GLU A 104 23.15 19.84 13.95
C GLU A 104 24.66 19.91 13.68
N SER A 105 25.26 18.83 13.15
CA SER A 105 26.69 18.84 12.82
C SER A 105 27.04 19.87 11.75
N LYS A 106 26.20 20.00 10.71
CA LYS A 106 26.38 21.00 9.65
C LYS A 106 26.24 22.42 10.15
N ILE A 107 25.25 22.69 11.01
CA ILE A 107 25.06 24.01 11.60
C ILE A 107 26.29 24.41 12.43
N ASN A 108 26.86 23.48 13.21
CA ASN A 108 28.07 23.73 13.99
C ASN A 108 29.31 23.95 13.10
N GLU A 109 29.49 23.14 12.04
CA GLU A 109 30.57 23.34 11.06
C GLU A 109 30.45 24.68 10.31
N ASP A 110 29.23 25.08 9.95
CA ASP A 110 28.96 26.37 9.29
C ASP A 110 29.14 27.56 10.25
N SER A 111 28.84 27.40 11.55
CA SER A 111 29.09 28.44 12.55
C SER A 111 30.58 28.59 12.86
N ASP A 112 31.32 27.49 12.95
CA ASP A 112 32.76 27.50 13.23
C ASP A 112 33.57 28.04 12.04
N ASN A 113 33.14 27.81 10.79
CA ASN A 113 33.77 28.39 9.59
C ASN A 113 33.49 29.89 9.39
N LYS A 114 32.54 30.46 10.16
CA LYS A 114 32.15 31.87 10.04
C LYS A 114 32.81 32.77 11.09
N ILE A 115 33.59 32.18 12.01
CA ILE A 115 34.44 32.84 13.01
C ILE A 115 35.89 32.84 12.51
#